data_AF-A0A453BXQ0-F1
#
_entry.id   AF-A0A453BXQ0-F1
#
_cell.length_a   1.000
_cell.length_b   1.000
_cell.length_c   1.000
_cell.angle_alpha   90.00
_cell.angle_beta   90.00
_cell.angle_gamma   90.00
#
_symmetry.space_group_name_H-M   'P 1'
#
loop_
_entity.id
_entity.type
_entity.pdbx_description
1 polymer ?
#
loop_
_entity_poly.entity_id
_entity_poly.type
_entity_poly.pdbx_seq_one_letter_code
_entity_poly.pdbx_strand_id
1 'polypeptide(L)' 'AARSFQKNHKLARLSLMREASFGHGRLSVVNATAARWAWHRNDDADSTVRDELWLESLAANGSCRRTQPFADYWSDEL' A
#
# COMPACT_ATOMS: atom_id res chain seq x y z
N ALA A 1 25.78 -1.44 4.07
CA ALA A 1 25.40 -0.71 5.30
C ALA A 1 24.17 0.14 5.01
N ALA A 2 23.12 0.04 5.83
CA ALA A 2 21.93 0.89 5.70
C ALA A 2 22.34 2.36 5.94
N ARG A 3 21.97 3.25 5.01
CA ARG A 3 22.30 4.68 5.13
C ARG A 3 21.60 5.26 6.35
N SER A 4 22.33 6.05 7.15
CA SER A 4 21.80 6.71 8.35
C SER A 4 20.60 7.59 8.01
N PHE A 5 19.48 7.40 8.72
CA PHE A 5 18.24 8.13 8.50
C PHE A 5 18.28 9.53 9.13
N GLN A 6 17.93 10.56 8.35
CA GLN A 6 17.72 11.91 8.85
C GLN A 6 16.22 12.13 9.11
N LYS A 7 15.84 12.16 10.40
CA LYS A 7 14.45 12.30 10.89
C LYS A 7 13.68 13.51 10.34
N ASN A 8 14.39 14.58 9.96
CA ASN A 8 13.82 15.84 9.45
C ASN A 8 14.21 16.13 8.00
N HIS A 9 14.42 15.09 7.19
CA HIS A 9 14.84 15.28 5.81
C HIS A 9 13.74 15.98 4.98
N LYS A 10 14.01 17.22 4.56
CA LYS A 10 13.05 18.12 3.89
C LYS A 10 12.37 17.50 2.65
N LEU A 11 12.99 16.50 2.00
CA LEU A 11 12.46 15.84 0.80
C LEU A 11 11.50 14.66 1.08
N ALA A 12 11.29 14.27 2.34
CA ALA A 12 10.54 13.06 2.68
C ALA A 12 9.14 13.32 3.27
N ARG A 13 8.50 14.46 2.96
CA ARG A 13 7.21 14.87 3.54
C ARG A 13 6.06 13.87 3.37
N LEU A 14 6.14 13.00 2.35
CA LEU A 14 5.13 11.96 2.07
C LEU A 14 5.45 10.61 2.71
N SER A 15 6.52 10.50 3.51
CA SER A 15 6.90 9.26 4.15
C SER A 15 6.36 9.17 5.55
N LEU A 16 5.32 8.37 5.74
CA LEU A 16 4.66 8.22 7.05
C LEU A 16 5.43 7.31 8.02
N MET A 17 5.92 6.17 7.53
CA MET A 17 6.60 5.15 8.34
C MET A 17 7.89 4.66 7.69
N ARG A 18 8.93 4.42 8.50
CA ARG A 18 10.22 3.83 8.11
C ARG A 18 10.83 3.12 9.32
N GLU A 19 11.23 1.87 9.15
CA GLU A 19 11.97 1.12 10.16
C GLU A 19 13.09 0.30 9.50
N ALA A 20 14.30 0.35 10.04
CA ALA A 20 15.44 -0.41 9.53
C ALA A 20 15.49 -1.78 10.21
N SER A 21 14.57 -2.67 9.86
CA SER A 21 14.45 -4.00 10.45
C SER A 21 14.01 -5.02 9.40
N PHE A 22 14.40 -6.28 9.61
CA PHE A 22 13.89 -7.39 8.79
C PHE A 22 12.43 -7.67 9.16
N GLY A 23 11.63 -8.09 8.18
CA GLY A 23 10.20 -8.29 8.35
C GLY A 23 9.50 -8.69 7.05
N HIS A 24 8.18 -8.75 7.08
CA HIS A 24 7.34 -9.08 5.92
C HIS A 24 6.01 -8.32 5.94
N GLY A 25 5.41 -8.15 4.77
CA GLY A 25 4.10 -7.49 4.62
C GLY A 25 2.97 -8.50 4.47
N ARG A 26 1.80 -8.18 5.01
CA ARG A 26 0.56 -8.93 4.84
C ARG A 26 -0.56 -8.01 4.39
N LEU A 27 -1.10 -8.29 3.21
CA LEU A 27 -2.28 -7.61 2.66
C LEU A 27 -3.51 -8.51 2.84
N SER A 28 -4.57 -7.99 3.44
CA SER A 28 -5.85 -8.69 3.61
C SER A 28 -6.95 -7.91 2.89
N VAL A 29 -7.43 -8.42 1.77
CA VAL A 29 -8.56 -7.82 1.04
C VAL A 29 -9.85 -8.24 1.72
N VAL A 30 -10.61 -7.26 2.22
CA VAL A 30 -11.84 -7.51 3.01
C VAL A 30 -13.07 -7.48 2.12
N ASN A 31 -13.13 -6.54 1.18
CA ASN A 31 -14.18 -6.45 0.18
C ASN A 31 -13.66 -5.70 -1.06
N ALA A 32 -14.54 -5.37 -2.00
CA ALA A 32 -14.18 -4.70 -3.25
C ALA A 32 -13.54 -3.30 -3.06
N THR A 33 -13.71 -2.66 -1.91
CA THR A 33 -13.23 -1.30 -1.66
C THR A 33 -12.27 -1.17 -0.48
N ALA A 34 -12.13 -2.17 0.37
CA ALA A 34 -11.33 -2.09 1.58
C ALA A 34 -10.31 -3.22 1.66
N ALA A 35 -9.07 -2.86 1.97
CA ALA A 35 -8.01 -3.81 2.30
C ALA A 35 -7.22 -3.32 3.52
N ARG A 36 -6.78 -4.27 4.36
CA ARG A 36 -5.89 -3.99 5.48
C ARG A 36 -4.46 -4.35 5.08
N TRP A 37 -3.56 -3.39 5.17
CA TRP A 37 -2.12 -3.59 5.06
C TRP A 37 -1.52 -3.64 6.46
N ALA A 38 -0.68 -4.66 6.72
CA ALA A 38 0.13 -4.72 7.93
C ALA A 38 1.57 -5.11 7.56
N TRP A 39 2.55 -4.44 8.16
CA TRP A 39 3.95 -4.86 8.12
C TRP A 39 4.33 -5.44 9.47
N HIS A 40 4.89 -6.64 9.43
CA HIS A 40 5.35 -7.36 10.60
C HIS A 40 6.87 -7.40 10.63
N ARG A 41 7.47 -7.09 11.79
CA ARG A 41 8.89 -7.26 12.03
C ARG A 41 9.20 -8.72 12.38
N ASN A 42 10.37 -9.19 11.96
CA ASN A 42 10.89 -10.48 12.40
C ASN A 42 11.64 -10.25 13.72
N ASP A 43 10.99 -10.55 14.85
CA ASP A 43 11.65 -10.67 16.15
C ASP A 43 11.94 -12.15 16.42
N ASP A 44 12.95 -12.45 17.25
CA ASP A 44 13.46 -13.81 17.48
C ASP A 44 12.44 -14.77 18.14
N ALA A 45 11.39 -14.23 18.76
CA ALA A 45 10.37 -15.00 19.47
C ALA A 45 9.03 -15.10 18.73
N ASP A 46 8.56 -14.01 18.11
CA ASP A 46 7.30 -13.94 17.37
C ASP A 46 7.29 -12.74 16.42
N SER A 47 6.53 -12.83 15.32
CA SER A 47 6.42 -11.73 14.37
C SER A 47 5.42 -10.67 14.85
N THR A 48 5.89 -9.45 15.11
CA THR A 48 5.08 -8.36 15.67
C THR A 48 4.62 -7.37 14.60
N VAL A 49 3.35 -6.96 14.63
CA VAL A 49 2.84 -5.88 13.74
C VAL A 49 3.46 -4.56 14.18
N ARG A 50 4.07 -3.85 13.23
CA ARG A 50 4.76 -2.57 13.48
C ARG A 50 4.22 -1.41 12.67
N ASP A 51 3.56 -1.70 11.55
CA ASP A 51 2.78 -0.74 10.78
C ASP A 51 1.47 -1.40 10.36
N GLU A 52 0.37 -0.64 10.42
CA GLU A 52 -0.94 -1.07 9.99
C GLU A 52 -1.74 0.10 9.46
N LEU A 53 -2.39 -0.08 8.31
CA LEU A 53 -3.30 0.90 7.72
C LEU A 53 -4.39 0.25 6.88
N TRP A 54 -5.50 0.97 6.74
CA TRP A 54 -6.59 0.60 5.84
C TRP A 54 -6.46 1.35 4.52
N LEU A 55 -6.53 0.58 3.44
CA LEU A 55 -6.56 1.06 2.07
C LEU A 55 -8.01 1.09 1.60
N GLU A 56 -8.46 2.28 1.24
CA GLU A 56 -9.79 2.50 0.65
C GLU A 56 -9.64 2.75 -0.85
N SER A 57 -10.28 1.91 -1.64
CA SER A 57 -10.31 2.04 -3.10
C SER A 57 -11.30 3.13 -3.49
N LEU A 58 -10.84 4.02 -4.37
CA LEU A 58 -11.69 5.03 -5.01
C LEU A 58 -12.53 4.44 -6.16
N ALA A 59 -12.41 3.15 -6.48
CA ALA A 59 -13.10 2.54 -7.62
C ALA A 59 -14.64 2.58 -7.51
N ALA A 60 -15.18 2.60 -6.29
CA ALA A 60 -16.62 2.77 -6.06
C ALA A 60 -17.09 4.23 -6.21
N ASN A 61 -16.17 5.20 -6.24
CA ASN A 61 -16.51 6.59 -6.44
C ASN A 61 -16.80 6.83 -7.94
N GLY A 62 -18.03 7.23 -8.25
CA GLY A 62 -18.46 7.54 -9.62
C GLY A 62 -17.60 8.61 -10.30
N SER A 63 -17.03 9.56 -9.55
CA SER A 63 -16.10 10.58 -10.07
C SER A 63 -14.73 10.02 -10.46
N CYS A 64 -14.36 8.85 -9.92
CA CYS A 64 -13.10 8.17 -10.18
C CYS A 64 -13.26 7.00 -11.16
N ARG A 65 -14.49 6.57 -11.47
CA ARG A 65 -14.73 5.62 -12.57
C ARG A 65 -14.20 6.28 -13.83
N ARG A 66 -13.18 5.67 -14.44
CA ARG A 66 -12.70 6.08 -15.76
C ARG A 66 -13.91 5.99 -16.68
N THR A 67 -14.51 7.12 -17.01
CA THR A 67 -15.37 7.24 -18.18
C THR A 67 -14.44 6.99 -19.35
N GLN A 68 -14.28 5.72 -19.74
CA GLN A 68 -13.71 5.41 -21.03
C GLN A 68 -14.80 5.64 -22.06
N PRO A 69 -14.65 6.60 -22.98
CA PRO A 69 -15.45 6.61 -24.19
C PRO A 69 -14.96 5.54 -25.18
N PHE A 70 -13.97 4.71 -24.82
CA PHE A 70 -13.17 3.92 -25.76
C PHE A 70 -12.83 2.49 -25.26
N ALA A 71 -13.51 1.98 -24.23
CA ALA A 71 -13.27 0.62 -23.75
C ALA A 71 -13.76 -0.47 -24.74
N ASP A 72 -14.63 -0.12 -25.67
CA ASP A 72 -15.34 -1.09 -26.52
C ASP A 72 -14.71 -1.28 -27.91
N TYR A 73 -13.56 -0.66 -28.23
CA TYR A 73 -13.01 -0.71 -29.61
C TYR A 73 -11.91 -1.75 -29.86
N TRP A 74 -11.40 -2.44 -28.83
CA TRP A 74 -10.28 -3.38 -29.00
C TRP A 74 -10.44 -4.67 -28.18
N SER A 75 -11.62 -5.27 -28.17
CA SER A 75 -11.83 -6.60 -27.57
C SER A 75 -12.36 -7.67 -28.52
N ASP A 76 -12.41 -7.40 -29.83
CA ASP A 76 -12.87 -8.38 -30.84
C ASP A 76 -11.88 -8.66 -31.99
N GLU A 77 -10.59 -8.34 -31.84
CA GLU A 77 -9.53 -8.87 -32.74
C GLU A 77 -8.29 -9.33 -31.97
N LEU A 78 -8.33 -10.60 -31.54
CA LEU A 78 -7.28 -11.65 -31.54
C LEU A 78 -7.48 -12.65 -30.38
#